data_AF-A0A2D6GWG8-F1
#
_entry.id   AF-A0A2D6GWG8-F1
#
_cell.length_a   1.000
_cell.length_b   1.000
_cell.length_c   1.000
_cell.angle_alpha   90.00
_cell.angle_beta   90.00
_cell.angle_gamma   90.00
#
_symmetry.space_group_name_H-M   'P 1'
#
loop_
_entity.id
_entity.type
_entity.pdbx_description
1 polymer ?
#
loop_
_entity_poly.entity_id
_entity_poly.type
_entity_poly.pdbx_seq_one_letter_code
_entity_poly.pdbx_strand_id
1 'polypeptide(L)'
;MLLRATRNAFLAELYIMSIVFVINKAVTTIEAANENSLLIPVVILSLLVLSVSVMAYLFLAEPLLAYLDGGKKRAANLFLYTISIFAAITAVIFLILLSKVVI
;
A
#
# COMPACT_ATOMS: atom_id res chain seq x y z
N MET A 1 -11.33 -14.61 -10.19
CA MET A 1 -10.09 -14.64 -9.37
C MET A 1 -9.16 -13.51 -9.78
N LEU A 2 -8.70 -13.46 -11.05
CA LEU A 2 -7.89 -12.36 -11.61
C LEU A 2 -8.52 -10.96 -11.47
N LEU A 3 -9.81 -10.81 -11.80
CA LEU A 3 -10.51 -9.51 -11.73
C LEU A 3 -10.57 -8.90 -10.32
N ARG A 4 -10.56 -9.74 -9.27
CA ARG A 4 -10.59 -9.28 -7.88
C ARG A 4 -9.21 -8.82 -7.43
N ALA A 5 -8.17 -9.59 -7.81
CA ALA A 5 -6.79 -9.26 -7.52
C ALA A 5 -6.35 -7.95 -8.19
N THR A 6 -6.70 -7.74 -9.47
CA THR A 6 -6.35 -6.50 -10.18
C THR A 6 -7.03 -5.28 -9.56
N ARG A 7 -8.33 -5.37 -9.22
CA ARG A 7 -9.05 -4.29 -8.54
C ARG A 7 -8.41 -3.93 -7.20
N ASN A 8 -8.06 -4.92 -6.38
CA ASN A 8 -7.44 -4.67 -5.08
C ASN A 8 -6.05 -4.03 -5.22
N ALA A 9 -5.27 -4.43 -6.24
CA ALA A 9 -3.97 -3.83 -6.53
C ALA A 9 -4.08 -2.35 -6.97
N PHE A 10 -5.04 -2.02 -7.85
CA PHE A 10 -5.27 -0.62 -8.23
C PHE A 10 -5.77 0.25 -7.08
N LEU A 11 -6.65 -0.29 -6.23
CA LEU A 11 -7.13 0.41 -5.03
C LEU A 11 -5.99 0.65 -4.03
N ALA A 12 -5.10 -0.32 -3.87
CA ALA A 12 -3.91 -0.20 -3.04
C ALA A 12 -3.01 0.95 -3.55
N GLU A 13 -2.72 0.99 -4.84
CA GLU A 13 -1.87 2.02 -5.44
C GLU A 13 -2.48 3.42 -5.31
N LEU A 14 -3.77 3.58 -5.63
CA LEU A 14 -4.48 4.85 -5.49
C LEU A 14 -4.49 5.35 -4.04
N TYR A 15 -4.65 4.42 -3.10
CA TYR A 15 -4.63 4.74 -1.68
C TYR A 15 -3.24 5.22 -1.23
N ILE A 16 -2.16 4.53 -1.65
CA ILE A 16 -0.78 4.96 -1.32
C ILE A 16 -0.50 6.36 -1.87
N MET A 17 -0.85 6.63 -3.13
CA MET A 17 -0.67 7.95 -3.73
C MET A 17 -1.41 9.04 -2.95
N SER A 18 -2.62 8.76 -2.49
CA SER A 18 -3.43 9.69 -1.70
C SER A 18 -2.77 9.98 -0.35
N ILE A 19 -2.26 8.95 0.33
CA ILE A 19 -1.53 9.11 1.60
C ILE A 19 -0.25 9.93 1.41
N VAL A 20 0.55 9.63 0.39
CA VAL A 20 1.80 10.38 0.09
C VAL A 20 1.51 11.85 -0.20
N PHE A 21 0.44 12.14 -0.92
CA PHE A 21 0.01 13.52 -1.19
C PHE A 21 -0.35 14.27 0.10
N VAL A 22 -1.13 13.62 0.99
CA VAL A 22 -1.51 14.19 2.28
C VAL A 22 -0.29 14.41 3.19
N ILE A 23 0.65 13.45 3.25
CA ILE A 23 1.90 13.61 4.02
C ILE A 23 2.66 14.83 3.53
N ASN A 24 2.88 14.96 2.22
CA ASN A 24 3.62 16.10 1.67
C ASN A 24 2.97 17.44 2.04
N LYS A 25 1.64 17.55 1.89
CA LYS A 25 0.92 18.78 2.25
C LYS A 25 0.93 19.06 3.75
N ALA A 26 0.74 18.03 4.58
CA ALA A 26 0.73 18.18 6.03
C ALA A 26 2.12 18.57 6.57
N VAL A 27 3.17 17.87 6.14
CA VAL A 27 4.54 18.13 6.61
C VAL A 27 5.01 19.52 6.21
N THR A 28 4.85 19.91 4.93
CA THR A 28 5.22 21.26 4.47
C THR A 28 4.48 22.37 5.23
N THR A 29 3.22 22.15 5.59
CA THR A 29 2.44 23.11 6.39
C THR A 29 2.92 23.18 7.84
N ILE A 30 3.30 22.05 8.43
CA ILE A 30 3.78 21.99 9.82
C ILE A 30 5.20 22.55 9.93
N GLU A 31 6.10 22.26 8.98
CA GLU A 31 7.46 22.82 8.93
C GLU A 31 7.42 24.34 8.78
N ALA A 32 6.55 24.88 7.93
CA ALA A 32 6.35 26.32 7.79
C ALA A 32 5.82 26.99 9.08
N ALA A 33 5.20 26.21 9.98
CA ALA A 33 4.64 26.71 11.23
C ALA A 33 5.60 26.56 12.42
N ASN A 34 6.38 25.46 12.50
CA ASN A 34 7.39 25.24 13.55
C ASN A 34 8.37 24.10 13.18
N GLU A 35 9.65 24.43 13.09
CA GLU A 35 10.74 23.53 12.69
C GLU A 35 11.02 22.40 13.70
N ASN A 36 10.64 22.58 14.98
CA ASN A 36 10.84 21.59 16.05
C ASN A 36 9.54 20.88 16.46
N SER A 37 8.65 20.66 15.50
CA SER A 37 7.32 20.10 15.78
C SER A 37 7.34 18.58 15.92
N LEU A 38 7.15 18.09 17.15
CA LEU A 38 6.90 16.67 17.45
C LEU A 38 5.64 16.11 16.74
N LEU A 39 4.82 16.96 16.11
CA LEU A 39 3.66 16.53 15.32
C LEU A 39 4.04 15.89 13.98
N ILE A 40 5.17 16.27 13.38
CA ILE A 40 5.64 15.70 12.11
C ILE A 40 5.81 14.18 12.20
N PRO A 41 6.60 13.63 13.15
CA PRO A 41 6.76 12.18 13.28
C PRO A 41 5.44 11.49 13.65
N VAL A 42 4.55 12.13 14.43
CA VAL A 42 3.24 11.57 14.78
C VAL A 42 2.35 11.41 13.54
N VAL A 43 2.28 12.42 12.67
CA VAL A 43 1.49 12.38 11.44
C VAL A 43 2.03 11.31 10.48
N ILE A 44 3.35 11.25 10.29
CA ILE A 44 3.99 10.25 9.42
C ILE A 44 3.72 8.83 9.95
N LEU A 45 3.93 8.58 11.24
CA LEU A 45 3.69 7.26 11.84
C LEU A 45 2.21 6.88 11.79
N SER A 46 1.30 7.82 12.03
CA SER A 46 -0.14 7.55 11.97
C SER A 46 -0.59 7.15 10.56
N LEU A 47 -0.11 7.87 9.55
CA LEU A 47 -0.42 7.59 8.14
C LEU A 47 0.24 6.30 7.65
N LEU A 48 1.45 5.99 8.13
CA LEU A 48 2.11 4.71 7.89
C LEU A 48 1.29 3.55 8.47
N VAL A 49 0.89 3.63 9.74
CA VAL A 49 0.12 2.57 10.41
C VAL A 49 -1.25 2.40 9.76
N LEU A 50 -1.92 3.51 9.41
CA LEU A 50 -3.19 3.47 8.67
C LEU A 50 -3.00 2.75 7.33
N SER A 51 -1.92 3.06 6.62
CA SER A 51 -1.63 2.44 5.33
C SER A 51 -1.35 0.96 5.44
N VAL A 52 -0.50 0.55 6.38
CA VAL A 52 -0.23 -0.86 6.67
C VAL A 52 -1.51 -1.59 7.06
N SER A 53 -2.41 -0.97 7.82
CA SER A 53 -3.69 -1.56 8.22
C SER A 53 -4.63 -1.80 7.03
N VAL A 54 -4.75 -0.81 6.14
CA VAL A 54 -5.56 -0.94 4.91
C VAL A 54 -4.96 -1.99 3.99
N MET A 55 -3.64 -2.03 3.82
CA MET A 55 -2.95 -3.03 3.00
C MET A 55 -3.11 -4.43 3.56
N ALA A 56 -2.96 -4.59 4.88
CA ALA A 56 -3.21 -5.86 5.55
C ALA A 56 -4.64 -6.34 5.27
N TYR A 57 -5.64 -5.47 5.37
CA TYR A 57 -7.02 -5.82 5.01
C TYR A 57 -7.15 -6.25 3.54
N LEU A 58 -6.61 -5.48 2.58
CA LEU A 58 -6.72 -5.79 1.15
C LEU A 58 -6.03 -7.10 0.76
N PHE A 59 -4.93 -7.45 1.43
CA PHE A 59 -4.15 -8.64 1.14
C PHE A 59 -4.66 -9.88 1.88
N LEU A 60 -5.12 -9.72 3.13
CA LEU A 60 -5.42 -10.83 4.02
C LEU A 60 -6.91 -11.11 4.17
N ALA A 61 -7.82 -10.18 3.88
CA ALA A 61 -9.26 -10.40 4.13
C ALA A 61 -9.81 -11.64 3.37
N GLU A 62 -9.60 -11.71 2.05
CA GLU A 62 -10.06 -12.86 1.25
C GLU A 62 -9.32 -14.18 1.61
N PRO A 63 -7.97 -14.21 1.72
CA PRO A 63 -7.26 -15.41 2.18
C PRO A 63 -7.67 -15.88 3.56
N LEU A 64 -7.89 -14.97 4.50
CA LEU A 64 -8.28 -15.30 5.87
C LEU A 64 -9.66 -15.95 5.91
N LEU A 65 -10.64 -15.39 5.20
CA LEU A 65 -11.97 -16.01 5.07
C LEU A 65 -11.86 -17.40 4.44
N ALA A 66 -11.10 -17.53 3.34
CA ALA A 66 -10.89 -18.83 2.69
C ALA A 66 -10.18 -19.86 3.59
N TYR A 67 -9.33 -19.40 4.52
CA TYR A 67 -8.67 -20.27 5.50
C TYR A 67 -9.65 -20.72 6.58
N LEU A 68 -10.48 -19.82 7.09
CA LEU A 68 -11.52 -20.10 8.08
C LEU A 68 -12.58 -21.07 7.54
N ASP A 69 -12.89 -20.99 6.24
CA ASP A 69 -13.76 -21.93 5.52
C ASP A 69 -13.11 -23.32 5.28
N GLY A 70 -11.92 -23.57 5.85
CA GLY A 70 -11.17 -24.84 5.71
C GLY A 70 -10.35 -24.97 4.42
N GLY A 71 -10.42 -23.98 3.52
CA GLY A 71 -9.76 -23.95 2.22
C GLY A 71 -8.27 -23.56 2.27
N LYS A 72 -7.45 -24.19 3.13
CA LYS A 72 -6.05 -23.78 3.41
C LYS A 72 -5.18 -23.62 2.16
N LYS A 73 -5.23 -24.57 1.22
CA LYS A 73 -4.46 -24.50 -0.04
C LYS A 73 -4.91 -23.31 -0.91
N ARG A 74 -6.22 -23.07 -0.97
CA ARG A 74 -6.81 -21.97 -1.74
C ARG A 74 -6.44 -20.62 -1.14
N ALA A 75 -6.48 -20.49 0.19
CA ALA A 75 -6.06 -19.31 0.92
C ALA A 75 -4.59 -18.96 0.65
N ALA A 76 -3.69 -19.95 0.78
CA ALA A 76 -2.26 -19.76 0.52
C ALA A 76 -2.01 -19.31 -0.93
N ASN A 77 -2.65 -19.96 -1.91
CA ASN A 77 -2.53 -19.57 -3.31
C ASN A 77 -3.04 -18.15 -3.55
N LEU A 78 -4.20 -17.77 -3.01
CA LEU A 78 -4.74 -16.41 -3.14
C LEU A 78 -3.77 -15.35 -2.60
N PHE A 79 -3.23 -15.58 -1.41
CA PHE A 79 -2.28 -14.65 -0.79
C PHE A 79 -0.99 -14.51 -1.63
N LEU A 80 -0.40 -15.64 -2.05
CA LEU A 80 0.82 -15.64 -2.85
C LEU A 80 0.61 -14.96 -4.22
N TYR A 81 -0.55 -15.16 -4.86
CA TYR A 81 -0.87 -14.47 -6.11
C TYR A 81 -0.99 -12.95 -5.91
N THR A 82 -1.67 -12.50 -4.85
CA THR A 82 -1.79 -11.07 -4.54
C THR A 82 -0.42 -10.43 -4.30
N ILE A 83 0.45 -11.08 -3.51
CA ILE A 83 1.84 -10.62 -3.31
C ILE A 83 2.62 -10.58 -4.61
N SER A 84 2.54 -11.65 -5.41
CA SER A 84 3.33 -11.74 -6.65
C SER A 84 2.93 -10.67 -7.66
N ILE A 85 1.64 -10.40 -7.81
CA ILE A 85 1.13 -9.34 -8.69
C ILE A 85 1.58 -7.97 -8.18
N PHE A 86 1.42 -7.71 -6.87
CA PHE A 86 1.86 -6.44 -6.29
C PHE A 86 3.38 -6.24 -6.44
N ALA A 87 4.17 -7.27 -6.18
CA ALA A 87 5.63 -7.23 -6.36
C ALA A 87 6.02 -6.96 -7.82
N ALA A 88 5.32 -7.56 -8.79
CA ALA A 88 5.54 -7.29 -10.21
C ALA A 88 5.21 -5.85 -10.60
N ILE A 89 4.09 -5.29 -10.11
CA ILE A 89 3.71 -3.89 -10.33
C ILE A 89 4.80 -2.96 -9.75
N THR A 90 5.19 -3.20 -8.50
CA THR A 90 6.24 -2.42 -7.83
C THR A 90 7.56 -2.50 -8.59
N ALA A 91 7.96 -3.69 -9.05
CA ALA A 91 9.18 -3.85 -9.84
C ALA A 91 9.13 -3.07 -11.16
N VAL A 92 7.99 -3.08 -11.86
CA VAL A 92 7.80 -2.28 -13.09
C VAL A 92 7.91 -0.78 -12.81
N ILE A 93 7.30 -0.28 -11.74
CA ILE A 93 7.42 1.13 -11.33
C ILE A 93 8.89 1.50 -11.06
N PHE A 94 9.61 0.66 -10.32
CA PHE A 94 11.03 0.86 -10.05
C PHE A 94 11.89 0.83 -11.32
N LEU A 95 11.61 -0.08 -12.25
CA LEU A 95 12.31 -0.14 -13.53
C LEU A 95 12.05 1.11 -14.38
N ILE A 96 10.81 1.61 -14.41
CA ILE A 96 10.46 2.86 -15.09
C ILE A 96 11.23 4.03 -14.47
N LEU A 97 11.26 4.13 -13.13
CA LEU A 97 11.95 5.19 -12.40
C LEU A 97 13.47 5.16 -12.62
N LEU A 98 14.08 3.96 -12.67
CA LEU A 98 15.52 3.79 -12.90
C LEU A 98 15.89 3.95 -14.37
N SER A 99 14.98 3.65 -15.30
CA SER A 99 15.16 4.03 -16.68
C SER A 99 15.10 5.56 -16.74
N LYS A 100 16.11 6.20 -17.34
CA LYS A 100 16.09 7.65 -17.62
C LYS A 100 15.00 8.06 -18.63
N VAL A 101 13.96 7.23 -18.82
CA VAL A 101 12.78 7.56 -19.62
C VAL A 101 11.94 8.65 -18.94
N VAL A 102 12.06 8.80 -17.62
CA VAL A 102 11.24 9.73 -16.81
C VAL A 102 12.07 10.80 -16.07
N ILE A 103 13.41 10.81 -16.21
CA ILE A 103 14.31 11.83 -15.62
C ILE A 103 15.04 12.58 -16.73
#